data_AF-A0A8B7UE71-F1
#
_entry.id   AF-A0A8B7UE71-F1
#
_cell.length_a   1.000
_cell.length_b   1.000
_cell.length_c   1.000
_cell.angle_alpha   90.00
_cell.angle_beta   90.00
_cell.angle_gamma   90.00
#
_symmetry.space_group_name_H-M   'P 1'
#
loop_
_entity.id
_entity.type
_entity.pdbx_description
1 polymer ?
#
loop_
_entity_poly.entity_id
_entity_poly.type
_entity_poly.pdbx_seq_one_letter_code
_entity_poly.pdbx_strand_id
1 'polypeptide(L)'
;MEGIEYMNDDPGMVDVLYAKVHMKDGSNRLQELVDRVLERFQASGLIVKEWNSVKLHATVMNTLFRKDPNAEGRYNLYTADGKYIFKERESFDGRNILKLFENFYFGSLKLNSIHISQRFTVDSFGNYASCGQIDFS
;
A
#
# COMPACT_ATOMS: atom_id res chain seq x y z
N MET A 1 -2.39 0.81 14.53
CA MET A 1 -3.05 0.30 13.32
C MET A 1 -4.16 -0.61 13.79
N GLU A 2 -5.39 -0.20 13.56
CA GLU A 2 -6.56 -0.89 14.09
C GLU A 2 -7.75 -0.72 13.15
N GLY A 3 -8.44 -1.82 12.93
CA GLY A 3 -9.55 -1.94 12.02
C GLY A 3 -9.12 -1.97 10.55
N ILE A 4 -10.07 -2.38 9.72
CA ILE A 4 -9.87 -2.59 8.28
C ILE A 4 -10.88 -1.81 7.44
N GLU A 5 -10.47 -1.49 6.23
CA GLU A 5 -11.26 -0.90 5.17
C GLU A 5 -10.76 -1.43 3.82
N TYR A 6 -11.42 -1.04 2.74
CA TYR A 6 -11.09 -1.45 1.38
C TYR A 6 -11.09 -0.28 0.40
N MET A 7 -10.43 -0.46 -0.73
CA MET A 7 -10.59 0.42 -1.90
C MET A 7 -11.71 -0.14 -2.79
N ASN A 8 -12.48 0.75 -3.42
CA ASN A 8 -13.74 0.53 -4.15
C ASN A 8 -15.00 0.56 -3.24
N ASP A 9 -16.19 0.63 -3.85
CA ASP A 9 -17.45 0.91 -3.14
C ASP A 9 -18.24 -0.33 -2.70
N ASP A 10 -17.96 -1.50 -3.29
CA ASP A 10 -18.71 -2.75 -3.02
C ASP A 10 -17.88 -3.74 -2.16
N PRO A 11 -18.30 -4.06 -0.93
CA PRO A 11 -17.60 -5.02 -0.07
C PRO A 11 -17.68 -6.47 -0.58
N GLY A 12 -18.55 -6.78 -1.55
CA GLY A 12 -18.58 -8.04 -2.28
C GLY A 12 -17.55 -8.15 -3.41
N MET A 13 -16.93 -7.04 -3.81
CA MET A 13 -16.00 -6.94 -4.94
C MET A 13 -14.75 -6.13 -4.57
N VAL A 14 -14.00 -6.63 -3.58
CA VAL A 14 -12.80 -5.95 -3.05
C VAL A 14 -11.56 -6.30 -3.88
N ASP A 15 -10.78 -5.27 -4.22
CA ASP A 15 -9.44 -5.42 -4.82
C ASP A 15 -8.31 -5.19 -3.82
N VAL A 16 -8.47 -4.20 -2.95
CA VAL A 16 -7.45 -3.82 -1.96
C VAL A 16 -8.13 -3.74 -0.61
N LEU A 17 -7.64 -4.54 0.34
CA LEU A 17 -8.01 -4.46 1.76
C LEU A 17 -6.82 -3.90 2.54
N TYR A 18 -7.07 -2.94 3.40
CA TYR A 18 -6.04 -2.26 4.17
C TYR A 18 -6.44 -2.06 5.62
N ALA A 19 -5.43 -2.04 6.49
CA ALA A 19 -5.58 -1.63 7.88
C ALA A 19 -5.55 -0.11 7.98
N LYS A 20 -6.40 0.44 8.85
CA LYS A 20 -6.42 1.87 9.13
C LYS A 20 -5.19 2.26 9.98
N VAL A 21 -4.60 3.40 9.62
CA VAL A 21 -3.43 3.96 10.30
C VAL A 21 -3.86 5.24 11.00
N HIS A 22 -3.59 5.34 12.30
CA HIS A 22 -3.85 6.53 13.10
C HIS A 22 -2.77 6.68 14.18
N MET A 23 -2.61 7.90 14.68
CA MET A 23 -1.75 8.17 15.82
C MET A 23 -2.41 7.73 17.12
N LYS A 24 -1.64 7.12 18.03
CA LYS A 24 -2.15 6.70 19.35
C LYS A 24 -2.58 7.85 20.25
N ASP A 25 -1.93 9.00 20.09
CA ASP A 25 -2.21 10.21 20.87
C ASP A 25 -3.36 11.05 20.29
N GLY A 26 -4.02 10.57 19.23
CA GLY A 26 -5.10 11.28 18.53
C GLY A 26 -4.61 12.49 17.72
N SER A 27 -3.30 12.75 17.65
CA SER A 27 -2.77 13.86 16.89
C SER A 27 -2.79 13.59 15.38
N ASN A 28 -2.68 14.67 14.59
CA ASN A 28 -2.59 14.58 13.13
C ASN A 28 -1.14 14.61 12.59
N ARG A 29 -0.15 14.45 13.48
CA ARG A 29 1.28 14.67 13.15
C ARG A 29 1.78 13.81 12.00
N LEU A 30 1.31 12.56 11.92
CA LEU A 30 1.69 11.65 10.83
C LEU A 30 1.11 12.11 9.49
N GLN A 31 -0.15 12.57 9.48
CA GLN A 31 -0.79 13.09 8.27
C GLN A 31 -0.08 14.36 7.79
N GLU A 32 0.19 15.30 8.69
CA GLU A 32 0.93 16.52 8.38
C GLU A 32 2.33 16.23 7.81
N LEU A 33 3.01 15.23 8.36
CA LEU A 33 4.32 14.80 7.88
C LEU A 33 4.23 14.29 6.44
N VAL A 34 3.30 13.38 6.13
CA VAL A 34 3.19 12.80 4.78
C VAL A 34 2.67 13.80 3.76
N ASP A 35 1.80 14.72 4.16
CA ASP A 35 1.30 15.79 3.28
C ASP A 35 2.43 16.77 2.94
N ARG A 36 3.31 17.11 3.90
CA ARG A 36 4.52 17.91 3.62
C ARG A 36 5.52 17.20 2.70
N VAL A 37 5.63 15.87 2.81
CA VAL A 37 6.44 15.08 1.85
C VAL A 37 5.84 15.20 0.45
N LEU A 38 4.51 15.04 0.30
CA LEU A 38 3.83 15.21 -0.98
C LEU A 38 4.07 16.62 -1.56
N GLU A 39 3.89 17.66 -0.75
CA GLU A 39 4.15 19.06 -1.15
C GLU A 39 5.59 19.26 -1.63
N ARG A 40 6.58 18.67 -0.95
CA ARG A 40 7.99 18.78 -1.35
C ARG A 40 8.26 18.11 -2.69
N PHE A 41 7.66 16.94 -2.94
CA PHE A 41 7.79 16.25 -4.22
C PHE A 41 7.11 17.03 -5.35
N GLN A 42 5.94 17.63 -5.08
CA GLN A 42 5.25 18.52 -6.03
C GLN A 42 6.11 19.76 -6.35
N ALA A 43 6.62 20.45 -5.34
CA ALA A 43 7.48 21.63 -5.51
C ALA A 43 8.78 21.32 -6.27
N SER A 44 9.26 20.08 -6.18
CA SER A 44 10.46 19.61 -6.90
C SER A 44 10.15 19.11 -8.33
N GLY A 45 8.89 19.16 -8.76
CA GLY A 45 8.46 18.69 -10.09
C GLY A 45 8.45 17.17 -10.26
N LEU A 46 8.48 16.40 -9.16
CA LEU A 46 8.53 14.94 -9.19
C LEU A 46 7.16 14.27 -9.22
N ILE A 47 6.09 15.01 -8.90
CA ILE A 47 4.71 14.52 -8.86
C ILE A 47 3.78 15.56 -9.49
N VAL A 48 2.83 15.11 -10.31
CA VAL A 48 1.72 15.94 -10.80
C VAL A 48 0.67 16.03 -9.70
N LYS A 49 0.25 17.25 -9.35
CA LYS A 49 -0.71 17.49 -8.28
C LYS A 49 -2.12 17.04 -8.70
N GLU A 50 -2.49 15.84 -8.27
CA GLU A 50 -3.87 15.32 -8.41
C GLU A 50 -4.66 15.44 -7.11
N TRP A 51 -3.99 15.41 -5.96
CA TRP A 51 -4.60 15.41 -4.63
C TRP A 51 -3.89 16.37 -3.68
N ASN A 52 -4.62 16.87 -2.69
CA ASN A 52 -4.09 17.77 -1.66
C ASN A 52 -3.59 17.05 -0.40
N SER A 53 -3.96 15.78 -0.20
CA SER A 53 -3.61 15.03 1.01
C SER A 53 -3.46 13.54 0.70
N VAL A 54 -2.60 12.86 1.46
CA VAL A 54 -2.28 11.44 1.32
C VAL A 54 -3.26 10.58 2.11
N LYS A 55 -3.91 9.60 1.48
CA LYS A 55 -4.72 8.60 2.21
C LYS A 55 -3.81 7.56 2.87
N LEU A 56 -3.49 7.75 4.15
CA LEU A 56 -2.67 6.81 4.92
C LEU A 56 -3.39 5.48 5.16
N HIS A 57 -2.74 4.39 4.80
CA HIS A 57 -3.22 3.03 5.05
C HIS A 57 -2.07 2.03 5.00
N ALA A 58 -2.24 0.87 5.64
CA ALA A 58 -1.34 -0.27 5.50
C ALA A 58 -2.04 -1.38 4.71
N THR A 59 -1.66 -1.58 3.45
CA THR A 59 -2.28 -2.63 2.61
C THR A 59 -1.99 -4.00 3.19
N VAL A 60 -3.05 -4.79 3.40
CA VAL A 60 -2.97 -6.18 3.92
C VAL A 60 -3.17 -7.19 2.79
N MET A 61 -4.09 -6.91 1.87
CA MET A 61 -4.33 -7.75 0.69
C MET A 61 -4.52 -6.88 -0.54
N ASN A 62 -4.01 -7.35 -1.67
CA ASN A 62 -4.18 -6.70 -2.96
C ASN A 62 -4.24 -7.76 -4.08
N THR A 63 -5.35 -7.79 -4.80
CA THR A 63 -5.67 -8.79 -5.84
C THR A 63 -4.70 -8.76 -7.01
N LEU A 64 -4.01 -7.63 -7.24
CA LEU A 64 -2.93 -7.52 -8.23
C LEU A 64 -1.80 -8.54 -7.99
N PHE A 65 -1.55 -8.91 -6.73
CA PHE A 65 -0.50 -9.85 -6.36
C PHE A 65 -1.01 -11.29 -6.17
N ARG A 66 -2.26 -11.58 -6.54
CA ARG A 66 -2.81 -12.93 -6.48
C ARG A 66 -1.96 -13.86 -7.35
N LYS A 67 -1.25 -14.79 -6.71
CA LYS A 67 -0.49 -15.83 -7.42
C LYS A 67 -1.46 -16.74 -8.14
N ASP A 68 -1.20 -16.97 -9.42
CA ASP A 68 -1.87 -18.04 -10.14
C ASP A 68 -1.27 -19.38 -9.69
N PRO A 69 -2.05 -20.33 -9.18
CA PRO A 69 -1.54 -21.64 -8.79
C PRO A 69 -0.85 -22.38 -9.94
N ASN A 70 -1.19 -22.05 -11.19
CA ASN A 70 -0.64 -22.67 -12.39
C ASN A 70 0.46 -21.83 -13.07
N ALA A 71 0.71 -20.59 -12.62
CA ALA A 71 1.84 -19.81 -13.12
C ALA A 71 3.00 -19.91 -12.14
N GLU A 72 4.11 -20.49 -12.59
CA GLU A 72 5.38 -20.61 -11.85
C GLU A 72 5.95 -19.24 -11.46
N GLY A 73 5.39 -18.60 -10.42
CA GLY A 73 5.94 -17.41 -9.79
C GLY A 73 5.97 -16.13 -10.65
N ARG A 74 5.35 -16.11 -11.84
CA ARG A 74 5.32 -14.91 -12.69
C ARG A 74 4.23 -13.95 -12.21
N TYR A 75 4.60 -13.04 -11.31
CA TYR A 75 3.87 -11.81 -11.11
C TYR A 75 4.10 -10.94 -12.36
N ASN A 76 3.00 -10.63 -13.05
CA ASN A 76 2.98 -9.96 -14.36
C ASN A 76 3.44 -10.87 -15.51
N LEU A 77 2.51 -11.14 -16.43
CA LEU A 77 2.76 -11.96 -17.61
C LEU A 77 3.57 -11.14 -18.61
N TYR A 78 4.88 -11.36 -18.67
CA TYR A 78 5.65 -10.98 -19.85
C TYR A 78 5.47 -12.07 -20.90
N THR A 79 5.02 -11.69 -22.09
CA THR A 79 5.06 -12.57 -23.26
C THR A 79 6.50 -12.82 -23.69
N ALA A 80 6.73 -13.83 -24.53
CA ALA A 80 8.05 -14.14 -25.07
C ALA A 80 8.65 -12.98 -25.91
N ASP A 81 7.83 -12.07 -26.43
CA ASP A 81 8.22 -10.82 -27.10
C ASP A 81 8.39 -9.63 -26.14
N GLY A 82 8.38 -9.86 -24.83
CA GLY A 82 8.62 -8.83 -23.80
C GLY A 82 7.45 -7.88 -23.55
N LYS A 83 6.27 -8.16 -24.11
CA LYS A 83 5.07 -7.35 -23.84
C LYS A 83 4.50 -7.69 -22.48
N TYR A 84 4.19 -6.63 -21.74
CA TYR A 84 3.54 -6.71 -20.45
C TYR A 84 2.04 -6.96 -20.65
N ILE A 85 1.56 -8.12 -20.23
CA ILE A 85 0.12 -8.42 -20.14
C ILE A 85 -0.34 -8.05 -18.73
N PHE A 86 -1.26 -7.09 -18.65
CA PHE A 86 -2.04 -6.86 -17.45
C PHE A 86 -2.97 -8.05 -17.22
N LYS A 87 -2.72 -8.83 -16.17
CA LYS A 87 -3.73 -9.78 -15.68
C LYS A 87 -4.90 -8.96 -15.17
N GLU A 88 -6.11 -9.25 -15.64
CA GLU A 88 -7.32 -8.63 -15.08
C GLU A 88 -7.40 -8.94 -13.59
N ARG A 89 -7.81 -7.94 -12.81
CA ARG A 89 -7.99 -8.13 -11.37
C ARG A 89 -9.15 -9.07 -11.14
N GLU A 90 -8.92 -10.07 -10.31
CA GLU A 90 -9.96 -10.94 -9.81
C GLU A 90 -10.28 -10.48 -8.38
N SER A 91 -11.43 -9.82 -8.20
CA SER A 91 -11.89 -9.33 -6.90
C SER A 91 -12.18 -10.49 -5.93
N PHE A 92 -12.50 -10.17 -4.68
CA PHE A 92 -13.02 -11.13 -3.71
C PHE A 92 -14.14 -10.55 -2.85
N ASP A 93 -14.98 -11.42 -2.30
CA ASP A 93 -16.01 -11.04 -1.34
C ASP A 93 -15.39 -10.82 0.05
N GLY A 94 -15.28 -9.55 0.44
CA GLY A 94 -14.70 -9.11 1.70
C GLY A 94 -15.68 -9.10 2.88
N ARG A 95 -16.98 -9.34 2.68
CA ARG A 95 -18.02 -9.10 3.71
C ARG A 95 -17.76 -9.86 5.01
N ASN A 96 -17.36 -11.12 4.93
CA ASN A 96 -17.06 -11.93 6.11
C ASN A 96 -15.78 -11.46 6.83
N ILE A 97 -14.78 -11.01 6.07
CA ILE A 97 -13.54 -10.46 6.63
C ILE A 97 -13.86 -9.16 7.38
N LEU A 98 -14.62 -8.26 6.75
CA LEU A 98 -15.07 -7.02 7.37
C LEU A 98 -15.85 -7.32 8.65
N LYS A 99 -16.81 -8.25 8.63
CA LYS A 99 -17.58 -8.63 9.82
C LYS A 99 -16.73 -9.14 10.97
N LEU A 100 -15.69 -9.93 10.70
CA LEU A 100 -14.86 -10.54 11.74
C LEU A 100 -13.74 -9.62 12.24
N PHE A 101 -13.22 -8.76 11.38
CA PHE A 101 -11.98 -8.00 11.62
C PHE A 101 -12.15 -6.49 11.55
N GLU A 102 -13.39 -5.97 11.50
CA GLU A 102 -13.72 -4.54 11.40
C GLU A 102 -12.86 -3.67 12.31
N ASN A 103 -12.66 -4.12 13.55
CA ASN A 103 -11.92 -3.44 14.62
C ASN A 103 -10.68 -4.23 15.07
N PHE A 104 -10.10 -5.05 14.19
CA PHE A 104 -8.95 -5.87 14.55
C PHE A 104 -7.71 -5.01 14.85
N TYR A 105 -7.07 -5.27 15.99
CA TYR A 105 -5.85 -4.57 16.38
C TYR A 105 -4.61 -5.25 15.77
N PHE A 106 -4.04 -4.62 14.74
CA PHE A 106 -2.82 -5.11 14.08
C PHE A 106 -1.55 -4.84 14.87
N GLY A 107 -1.58 -3.85 15.76
CA GLY A 107 -0.44 -3.45 16.55
C GLY A 107 -0.05 -1.98 16.38
N SER A 108 1.13 -1.68 16.87
CA SER A 108 1.68 -0.33 16.88
C SER A 108 3.13 -0.30 16.48
N LEU A 109 3.50 0.76 15.77
CA LEU A 109 4.84 1.00 15.29
C LEU A 109 5.32 2.36 15.82
N LYS A 110 6.59 2.42 16.24
CA LYS A 110 7.30 3.69 16.38
C LYS A 110 7.88 4.04 15.01
N LEU A 111 7.46 5.15 14.44
CA LEU A 111 8.01 5.64 13.18
C LEU A 111 9.44 6.15 13.43
N ASN A 112 10.44 5.45 12.89
CA ASN A 112 11.85 5.79 13.07
C ASN A 112 12.54 6.23 11.78
N SER A 113 11.95 5.96 10.62
CA SER A 113 12.55 6.31 9.33
C SER A 113 11.49 6.50 8.24
N ILE A 114 11.88 7.21 7.17
CA ILE A 114 11.20 7.23 5.87
C ILE A 114 12.18 6.76 4.82
N HIS A 115 11.72 5.86 3.95
CA HIS A 115 12.51 5.33 2.85
C HIS A 115 11.92 5.80 1.52
N ILE A 116 12.79 6.11 0.57
CA ILE A 116 12.45 6.15 -0.85
C ILE A 116 12.73 4.75 -1.39
N SER A 117 11.68 4.07 -1.85
CA SER A 117 11.77 2.71 -2.36
C SER A 117 11.53 2.68 -3.87
N GLN A 118 12.30 1.85 -4.56
CA GLN A 118 12.12 1.62 -5.99
C GLN A 118 11.06 0.54 -6.20
N ARG A 119 10.09 0.80 -7.08
CA ARG A 119 9.08 -0.19 -7.47
C ARG A 119 9.71 -1.30 -8.31
N PHE A 120 9.14 -2.50 -8.21
CA PHE A 120 9.55 -3.70 -8.96
C PHE A 120 10.96 -4.23 -8.65
N THR A 121 11.56 -3.76 -7.55
CA THR A 121 12.79 -4.31 -7.00
C THR A 121 12.49 -5.02 -5.69
N VAL A 122 13.36 -5.95 -5.30
CA VAL A 122 13.26 -6.67 -4.03
C VAL A 122 14.66 -6.77 -3.43
N ASP A 123 14.80 -6.44 -2.14
CA ASP A 123 16.04 -6.60 -1.39
C ASP A 123 16.20 -8.03 -0.82
N SER A 124 17.31 -8.29 -0.13
CA SER A 124 17.59 -9.61 0.47
C SER A 124 16.58 -10.04 1.54
N PHE A 125 15.77 -9.12 2.05
CA PHE A 125 14.78 -9.34 3.10
C PHE A 125 13.35 -9.43 2.55
N GLY A 126 13.16 -9.28 1.23
CA GLY A 126 11.86 -9.34 0.58
C GLY A 126 11.10 -8.00 0.55
N ASN A 127 11.72 -6.88 0.93
CA ASN A 127 11.13 -5.55 0.82
C ASN A 127 11.46 -4.92 -0.53
N TYR A 128 10.76 -3.85 -0.92
CA TYR A 128 11.22 -3.01 -2.03
C TYR A 128 12.61 -2.46 -1.74
N ALA A 129 13.53 -2.53 -2.72
CA ALA A 129 14.86 -2.00 -2.53
C ALA A 129 14.80 -0.48 -2.29
N SER A 130 15.47 -0.03 -1.23
CA SER A 130 15.54 1.39 -0.88
C SER A 130 16.64 2.08 -1.70
N CYS A 131 16.33 3.24 -2.29
CA CYS A 131 17.30 4.11 -2.95
C CYS A 131 17.74 5.30 -2.06
N GLY A 132 17.18 5.41 -0.87
CA GLY A 132 17.54 6.41 0.13
C GLY A 132 16.65 6.32 1.36
N GLN A 133 17.16 6.75 2.51
CA GLN A 133 16.40 6.80 3.76
C GLN A 133 16.75 8.05 4.57
N ILE A 134 15.81 8.47 5.40
CA ILE A 134 16.04 9.43 6.48
C ILE A 134 15.59 8.79 7.79
N ASP A 135 16.37 8.99 8.85
CA ASP A 135 16.05 8.50 10.19
C ASP A 135 15.56 9.67 11.05
N PHE A 136 14.54 9.41 11.88
CA PHE A 136 14.06 10.33 12.89
C PHE A 136 14.89 10.14 14.16
N SER A 137 15.60 11.20 14.56
CA SER A 137 16.37 11.28 15.81
C SER A 137 15.48 11.25 17.04
#